data_AF-A0A965XXE3-F1
#
_entry.id   AF-A0A965XXE3-F1
#
_cell.length_a   1.000
_cell.length_b   1.000
_cell.length_c   1.000
_cell.angle_alpha   90.00
_cell.angle_beta   90.00
_cell.angle_gamma   90.00
#
_symmetry.space_group_name_H-M   'P 1'
#
loop_
_entity.id
_entity.type
_entity.pdbx_description
1 polymer ?
#
loop_
_entity_poly.entity_id
_entity_poly.type
_entity_poly.pdbx_seq_one_letter_code
_entity_poly.pdbx_strand_id
1 'polypeptide(L)'
;YLIGDTIMFTDLSPYRIRITGRTKNFINAFGEELMIHNAEKALAEACNTHNITVNNYTVAPVFMAGNKKGYHQWLVEFENEPENIESFRHTLDNAIRSTNSDYDAKRTNDTTMTELQIVTIKKGVFYKWFFIKGKLGGQNKVPRLSNDRKYATELLELNHMDNADHTI
;
A
#
# COMPACT_ATOMS: atom_id res chain seq x y z
N TYR A 1 4.06 17.00 -22.74
CA TYR A 1 3.03 17.22 -21.70
C TYR A 1 2.32 15.89 -21.49
N LEU A 2 2.58 15.16 -20.39
CA LEU A 2 1.89 13.90 -20.08
C LEU A 2 0.74 14.23 -19.11
N ILE A 3 -0.50 14.01 -19.55
CA ILE A 3 -1.72 14.27 -18.77
C ILE A 3 -1.80 13.33 -17.55
N GLY A 4 -1.07 12.21 -17.61
CA GLY A 4 -0.85 11.36 -16.46
C GLY A 4 -2.11 10.67 -15.99
N ASP A 5 -3.03 10.36 -16.91
CA ASP A 5 -4.17 9.49 -16.68
C ASP A 5 -3.85 8.10 -17.25
N THR A 6 -4.16 7.05 -16.50
CA THR A 6 -4.13 5.66 -16.96
C THR A 6 -5.51 5.29 -17.47
N ILE A 7 -5.56 4.69 -18.66
CA ILE A 7 -6.79 4.15 -19.24
C ILE A 7 -6.65 2.64 -19.43
N MET A 8 -7.76 1.93 -19.28
CA MET A 8 -7.87 0.50 -19.58
C MET A 8 -8.92 0.31 -20.66
N PHE A 9 -8.59 -0.46 -21.70
CA PHE A 9 -9.56 -0.88 -22.70
C PHE A 9 -10.46 -1.96 -22.10
N THR A 10 -11.77 -1.70 -22.09
CA THR A 10 -12.77 -2.70 -21.68
C THR A 10 -13.33 -3.46 -22.87
N ASP A 11 -13.30 -2.88 -24.07
CA ASP A 11 -13.67 -3.52 -25.33
C ASP A 11 -12.75 -3.03 -26.44
N LEU A 12 -12.38 -3.93 -27.36
CA LEU A 12 -11.57 -3.58 -28.54
C LEU A 12 -12.43 -3.27 -29.78
N SER A 13 -13.75 -3.51 -29.73
CA SER A 13 -14.69 -3.15 -30.82
C SER A 13 -16.16 -3.15 -30.36
N PRO A 14 -16.87 -1.99 -30.35
CA PRO A 14 -16.28 -0.65 -30.47
C PRO A 14 -15.35 -0.40 -29.28
N TYR A 15 -14.32 0.44 -29.46
CA TYR A 15 -13.40 0.75 -28.38
C TYR A 15 -14.16 1.38 -27.20
N ARG A 16 -14.06 0.73 -26.03
CA ARG A 16 -14.52 1.29 -24.77
C ARG A 16 -13.33 1.42 -23.84
N ILE A 17 -13.20 2.61 -23.24
CA ILE A 17 -12.13 2.91 -22.30
C ILE A 17 -12.73 3.22 -20.94
N ARG A 18 -12.06 2.76 -19.89
CA ARG A 18 -12.32 3.15 -18.51
C ARG A 18 -11.10 3.89 -18.00
N ILE A 19 -11.32 5.08 -17.43
CA ILE A 19 -10.26 5.81 -16.72
C ILE A 19 -9.94 5.04 -15.45
N THR A 20 -8.72 4.52 -15.33
CA THR A 20 -8.29 3.66 -14.20
C THR A 20 -7.42 4.38 -13.18
N GLY A 21 -7.05 5.64 -13.43
CA GLY A 21 -6.43 6.48 -12.42
C GLY A 21 -5.48 7.51 -13.01
N ARG A 22 -4.58 8.02 -12.16
CA ARG A 22 -3.45 8.86 -12.58
C ARG A 22 -2.14 8.08 -12.50
N THR A 23 -1.21 8.33 -13.42
CA THR A 23 0.10 7.67 -13.60
C THR A 23 1.09 7.85 -12.44
N LYS A 24 0.70 8.43 -11.30
CA LYS A 24 1.60 8.76 -10.18
C LYS A 24 1.51 7.83 -8.98
N ASN A 25 0.59 6.87 -8.95
CA ASN A 25 0.41 5.96 -7.81
C ASN A 25 0.80 4.53 -8.19
N PHE A 26 2.10 4.26 -8.24
CA PHE A 26 2.67 2.93 -8.43
C PHE A 26 3.95 2.77 -7.60
N ILE A 27 4.35 1.52 -7.35
CA ILE A 27 5.69 1.17 -6.84
C ILE A 27 6.39 0.33 -7.90
N ASN A 28 7.63 0.67 -8.21
CA ASN A 28 8.52 -0.09 -9.06
C ASN A 28 9.93 -0.11 -8.45
N ALA A 29 10.02 -0.60 -7.22
CA ALA A 29 11.28 -0.59 -6.46
C ALA A 29 12.15 -1.82 -6.74
N PHE A 30 11.53 -2.88 -7.26
CA PHE A 30 12.12 -4.20 -7.50
C PHE A 30 11.88 -4.69 -8.95
N GLY A 31 11.28 -3.88 -9.81
CA GLY A 31 10.91 -4.25 -11.17
C GLY A 31 9.52 -4.89 -11.27
N GLU A 32 8.61 -4.58 -10.35
CA GLU A 32 7.29 -5.20 -10.17
C GLU A 32 6.12 -4.40 -10.73
N GLU A 33 6.32 -3.13 -11.08
CA GLU A 33 5.29 -2.24 -11.64
C GLU A 33 3.92 -2.30 -10.93
N LEU A 34 3.93 -2.32 -9.59
CA LEU A 34 2.72 -2.44 -8.79
C LEU A 34 1.87 -1.17 -8.87
N MET A 35 0.79 -1.25 -9.62
CA MET A 35 -0.19 -0.17 -9.79
C MET A 35 -1.21 -0.10 -8.65
N ILE A 36 -1.75 1.10 -8.38
CA ILE A 36 -2.77 1.30 -7.34
C ILE A 36 -3.99 0.39 -7.48
N HIS A 37 -4.45 0.09 -8.69
CA HIS A 37 -5.62 -0.77 -8.89
C HIS A 37 -5.33 -2.23 -8.51
N ASN A 38 -4.10 -2.72 -8.66
CA ASN A 38 -3.69 -4.04 -8.19
C ASN A 38 -3.71 -4.07 -6.66
N ALA A 39 -3.11 -3.06 -6.04
CA ALA A 39 -3.09 -2.90 -4.59
C ALA A 39 -4.50 -2.79 -3.99
N GLU A 40 -5.40 -1.97 -4.56
CA GLU A 40 -6.77 -1.83 -4.04
C GLU A 40 -7.61 -3.09 -4.26
N LYS A 41 -7.46 -3.77 -5.41
CA LYS A 41 -8.15 -5.04 -5.65
C LYS A 41 -7.69 -6.12 -4.66
N ALA A 42 -6.38 -6.25 -4.46
CA ALA A 42 -5.82 -7.21 -3.51
C ALA A 42 -6.21 -6.91 -2.06
N LEU A 43 -6.18 -5.63 -1.67
CA LEU A 43 -6.59 -5.20 -0.34
C LEU A 43 -8.08 -5.45 -0.09
N ALA A 44 -8.94 -5.18 -1.08
CA ALA A 44 -10.37 -5.46 -0.97
C ALA A 44 -10.65 -6.96 -0.81
N GLU A 45 -9.95 -7.81 -1.56
CA GLU A 45 -10.05 -9.27 -1.44
C GLU A 45 -9.63 -9.77 -0.05
N ALA A 46 -8.49 -9.29 0.46
CA ALA A 46 -8.05 -9.62 1.81
C ALA A 46 -9.03 -9.10 2.88
N CYS A 47 -9.55 -7.88 2.72
CA CYS A 47 -10.54 -7.32 3.65
C CYS A 47 -11.82 -8.16 3.69
N ASN A 48 -12.34 -8.55 2.52
CA ASN A 48 -13.53 -9.40 2.43
C ASN A 48 -13.31 -10.79 3.04
N THR A 49 -12.14 -11.39 2.80
CA THR A 49 -11.80 -12.73 3.32
C THR A 49 -11.73 -12.76 4.85
N HIS A 50 -11.23 -11.67 5.45
CA HIS A 50 -11.05 -11.57 6.90
C HIS A 50 -12.17 -10.80 7.61
N ASN A 51 -13.20 -10.37 6.88
CA ASN A 51 -14.29 -9.51 7.38
C ASN A 51 -13.78 -8.25 8.13
N ILE A 52 -12.77 -7.59 7.55
CA ILE A 52 -12.17 -6.37 8.10
C ILE A 52 -12.40 -5.16 7.20
N THR A 53 -12.24 -3.98 7.78
CA THR A 53 -12.29 -2.69 7.10
C THR A 53 -11.00 -1.92 7.36
N VAL A 54 -10.48 -1.28 6.31
CA VAL A 54 -9.29 -0.42 6.36
C VAL A 54 -9.70 1.03 6.15
N ASN A 55 -9.33 1.92 7.06
CA ASN A 55 -9.57 3.35 6.93
C ASN A 55 -8.53 4.00 6.00
N ASN A 56 -7.25 3.73 6.28
CA ASN A 56 -6.15 4.28 5.53
C ASN A 56 -4.99 3.31 5.38
N TYR A 57 -4.27 3.44 4.28
CA TYR A 57 -3.00 2.76 4.09
C TYR A 57 -2.05 3.55 3.22
N THR A 58 -0.76 3.23 3.37
CA THR A 58 0.32 3.59 2.43
C THR A 58 1.31 2.43 2.35
N VAL A 59 2.01 2.32 1.23
CA VAL A 59 3.00 1.27 0.97
C VAL A 59 4.31 1.90 0.52
N ALA A 60 5.41 1.40 1.08
CA ALA A 60 6.76 1.80 0.68
C ALA A 60 7.70 0.59 0.63
N PRO A 61 8.73 0.61 -0.23
CA PRO A 61 9.73 -0.44 -0.26
C PRO A 61 10.64 -0.40 0.98
N VAL A 62 11.14 -1.56 1.40
CA VAL A 62 12.26 -1.72 2.33
C VAL A 62 13.36 -2.47 1.59
N PHE A 63 14.56 -1.89 1.56
CA PHE A 63 15.76 -2.55 1.06
C PHE A 63 16.55 -3.11 2.25
N MET A 64 16.90 -4.39 2.22
CA MET A 64 17.79 -4.95 3.25
C MET A 64 19.26 -4.69 2.88
N ALA A 65 20.10 -4.44 3.87
CA ALA A 65 21.53 -4.21 3.66
C ALA A 65 22.26 -5.49 3.21
N GLY A 66 23.24 -5.33 2.32
CA GLY A 66 24.24 -6.37 2.00
C GLY A 66 23.74 -7.52 1.12
N ASN A 67 23.36 -7.26 -0.13
CA ASN A 67 22.90 -8.27 -1.11
C ASN A 67 21.62 -9.02 -0.70
N LYS A 68 20.85 -8.45 0.22
CA LYS A 68 19.62 -9.05 0.73
C LYS A 68 18.39 -8.45 0.06
N LYS A 69 17.44 -9.35 -0.19
CA LYS A 69 16.08 -9.16 -0.72
C LYS A 69 15.39 -7.95 -0.07
N GLY A 70 14.46 -7.31 -0.77
CA GLY A 70 13.60 -6.30 -0.15
C GLY A 70 12.17 -6.79 0.06
N TYR A 71 11.30 -5.94 0.56
CA TYR A 71 9.87 -6.21 0.64
C TYR A 71 9.06 -4.92 0.59
N HIS A 72 7.75 -5.05 0.35
CA HIS A 72 6.81 -3.97 0.55
C HIS A 72 6.37 -3.93 2.00
N GLN A 73 6.46 -2.76 2.62
CA GLN A 73 5.92 -2.52 3.95
C GLN A 73 4.62 -1.74 3.82
N TRP A 74 3.53 -2.37 4.28
CA TRP A 74 2.19 -1.83 4.28
C TRP A 74 1.89 -1.22 5.66
N LEU A 75 1.69 0.08 5.70
CA LEU A 75 1.25 0.79 6.90
C LEU A 75 -0.26 0.90 6.82
N VAL A 76 -0.97 0.23 7.71
CA VAL A 76 -2.43 0.07 7.61
C VAL A 76 -3.10 0.53 8.90
N GLU A 77 -4.00 1.50 8.79
CA GLU A 77 -4.93 1.90 9.84
C GLU A 77 -6.24 1.14 9.64
N PHE A 78 -6.44 0.12 10.46
CA PHE A 78 -7.65 -0.69 10.45
C PHE A 78 -8.79 0.03 11.18
N GLU A 79 -10.01 -0.13 10.66
CA GLU A 79 -11.21 0.21 11.41
C GLU A 79 -11.55 -0.89 12.42
N ASN A 80 -11.43 -2.15 11.99
CA ASN A 80 -11.42 -3.32 12.83
C ASN A 80 -10.24 -4.21 12.45
N GLU A 81 -9.40 -4.55 13.43
CA GLU A 81 -8.18 -5.33 13.20
C GLU A 81 -8.50 -6.79 12.88
N PRO A 82 -7.69 -7.46 12.05
CA PRO A 82 -7.85 -8.89 11.79
C PRO A 82 -7.51 -9.68 13.06
N GLU A 83 -8.25 -10.77 13.32
CA GLU A 83 -7.97 -11.68 14.44
C GLU A 83 -6.55 -12.26 14.37
N ASN A 84 -6.05 -12.47 13.15
CA ASN A 84 -4.69 -12.94 12.88
C ASN A 84 -4.06 -12.11 11.76
N ILE A 85 -3.15 -11.21 12.14
CA ILE A 85 -2.44 -10.33 11.21
C ILE A 85 -1.58 -11.10 10.21
N GLU A 86 -1.01 -12.25 10.58
CA GLU A 86 -0.20 -13.08 9.70
C GLU A 86 -1.08 -13.72 8.61
N SER A 87 -2.26 -14.19 8.97
CA SER A 87 -3.22 -14.74 8.00
C SER A 87 -3.70 -13.67 7.01
N PHE A 88 -3.97 -12.45 7.50
CA PHE A 88 -4.30 -11.30 6.66
C PHE A 88 -3.14 -10.93 5.72
N ARG A 89 -1.90 -10.92 6.25
CA ARG A 89 -0.66 -10.67 5.50
C ARG A 89 -0.47 -11.66 4.35
N HIS A 90 -0.60 -12.96 4.61
CA HIS A 90 -0.53 -14.00 3.59
C HIS A 90 -1.63 -13.86 2.53
N THR A 91 -2.85 -13.53 2.94
CA THR A 91 -3.97 -13.34 2.02
C THR A 91 -3.73 -12.14 1.10
N LEU A 92 -3.28 -11.02 1.66
CA LEU A 92 -2.95 -9.83 0.90
C LEU A 92 -1.81 -10.07 -0.09
N ASP A 93 -0.72 -10.72 0.35
CA ASP A 93 0.43 -11.00 -0.52
C ASP A 93 0.04 -11.88 -1.71
N ASN A 94 -0.71 -12.96 -1.46
CA ASN A 94 -1.22 -13.83 -2.52
C ASN A 94 -2.18 -13.12 -3.47
N ALA A 95 -3.04 -12.23 -2.96
CA ALA A 95 -3.94 -11.44 -3.80
C ALA A 95 -3.17 -10.41 -4.67
N ILE A 96 -2.03 -9.87 -4.20
CA ILE A 96 -1.17 -9.03 -5.04
C ILE A 96 -0.51 -9.88 -6.12
N ARG A 97 0.02 -11.07 -5.77
CA ARG A 97 0.62 -12.01 -6.73
C ARG A 97 -0.38 -12.42 -7.82
N SER A 98 -1.64 -12.67 -7.46
CA SER A 98 -2.69 -13.04 -8.42
C SER A 98 -3.11 -11.89 -9.35
N THR A 99 -2.94 -10.64 -8.91
CA THR A 99 -3.35 -9.44 -9.67
C THR A 99 -2.20 -8.77 -10.42
N ASN A 100 -0.95 -9.12 -10.12
CA ASN A 100 0.23 -8.57 -10.77
C ASN A 100 1.30 -9.66 -11.02
N SER A 101 1.49 -10.03 -12.28
CA SER A 101 2.46 -11.04 -12.71
C SER A 101 3.92 -10.63 -12.48
N ASP A 102 4.26 -9.35 -12.60
CA ASP A 102 5.63 -8.89 -12.35
C ASP A 102 5.95 -8.97 -10.85
N TYR A 103 5.00 -8.59 -9.99
CA TYR A 103 5.11 -8.81 -8.54
C TYR A 103 5.28 -10.30 -8.21
N ASP A 104 4.46 -11.17 -8.81
CA ASP A 104 4.57 -12.61 -8.63
C ASP A 104 5.94 -13.16 -9.05
N ALA A 105 6.46 -12.71 -10.19
CA ALA A 105 7.79 -13.08 -10.66
C ALA A 105 8.90 -12.63 -9.69
N LYS A 106 8.79 -11.44 -9.08
CA LYS A 106 9.78 -10.96 -8.09
C LYS A 106 9.67 -11.66 -6.73
N ARG A 107 8.46 -12.09 -6.35
CA ARG A 107 8.17 -12.87 -5.13
C ARG A 107 8.53 -14.34 -5.25
N THR A 108 8.59 -14.89 -6.47
CA THR A 108 8.89 -16.31 -6.69
C THR A 108 10.28 -16.66 -6.13
N ASN A 109 10.32 -17.74 -5.33
CA ASN A 109 11.51 -18.20 -4.59
C ASN A 109 12.11 -17.14 -3.65
N ASP A 110 11.33 -16.11 -3.33
CA ASP A 110 11.74 -14.93 -2.58
C ASP A 110 13.02 -14.27 -3.13
N THR A 111 13.40 -14.46 -4.39
CA THR A 111 14.79 -14.18 -4.82
C THR A 111 15.09 -12.67 -4.91
N THR A 112 14.13 -11.88 -5.38
CA THR A 112 14.25 -10.42 -5.49
C THR A 112 13.58 -9.71 -4.33
N MET A 113 12.39 -10.17 -3.95
CA MET A 113 11.69 -9.68 -2.76
C MET A 113 11.09 -10.82 -1.94
N THR A 114 11.05 -10.61 -0.63
CA THR A 114 10.33 -11.48 0.32
C THR A 114 8.87 -11.05 0.42
N GLU A 115 8.11 -11.83 1.17
CA GLU A 115 6.75 -11.49 1.55
C GLU A 115 6.64 -10.09 2.14
N LEU A 116 5.53 -9.43 1.83
CA LEU A 116 5.23 -8.12 2.38
C LEU A 116 5.15 -8.17 3.92
N GLN A 117 5.44 -7.04 4.53
CA GLN A 117 5.22 -6.79 5.96
C GLN A 117 4.01 -5.89 6.15
N ILE A 118 3.19 -6.17 7.16
CA ILE A 118 2.14 -5.26 7.61
C ILE A 118 2.58 -4.61 8.93
N VAL A 119 2.41 -3.29 9.01
CA VAL A 119 2.55 -2.51 10.23
C VAL A 119 1.22 -1.85 10.52
N THR A 120 0.62 -2.19 11.65
CA THR A 120 -0.60 -1.55 12.12
C THR A 120 -0.30 -0.11 12.56
N ILE A 121 -1.03 0.82 11.97
CA ILE A 121 -1.03 2.24 12.33
C ILE A 121 -2.23 2.49 13.23
N LYS A 122 -1.99 3.14 14.37
CA LYS A 122 -3.06 3.49 15.32
C LYS A 122 -4.07 4.43 14.69
N LYS A 123 -5.33 4.27 15.08
CA LYS A 123 -6.42 5.15 14.68
C LYS A 123 -6.07 6.62 14.97
N GLY A 124 -6.19 7.48 13.97
CA GLY A 124 -5.96 8.91 14.08
C GLY A 124 -4.54 9.36 13.72
N VAL A 125 -3.57 8.45 13.57
CA VAL A 125 -2.19 8.83 13.18
C VAL A 125 -2.16 9.41 11.78
N PHE A 126 -2.89 8.84 10.82
CA PHE A 126 -3.01 9.42 9.48
C PHE A 126 -3.63 10.82 9.52
N TYR A 127 -4.67 11.01 10.35
CA TYR A 127 -5.30 12.31 10.55
C TYR A 127 -4.31 13.33 11.13
N LYS A 128 -3.58 12.97 12.19
CA LYS A 128 -2.53 13.80 12.80
C LYS A 128 -1.41 14.12 11.80
N TRP A 129 -1.03 13.16 10.97
CA TRP A 129 -0.06 13.38 9.89
C TRP A 129 -0.58 14.43 8.89
N PHE A 130 -1.84 14.36 8.45
CA PHE A 130 -2.42 15.41 7.60
C PHE A 130 -2.51 16.78 8.30
N PHE A 131 -2.80 16.79 9.60
CA PHE A 131 -2.80 18.01 10.42
C PHE A 131 -1.44 18.70 10.36
N ILE A 132 -0.38 17.96 10.67
CA ILE A 132 1.00 18.49 10.71
C ILE A 132 1.46 18.97 9.33
N LYS A 133 1.03 18.30 8.26
CA LYS A 133 1.36 18.72 6.88
C LYS A 133 0.60 19.95 6.39
N GLY A 134 -0.30 20.53 7.20
CA GLY A 134 -1.15 21.65 6.79
C GLY A 134 -2.12 21.24 5.66
N LYS A 135 -2.44 19.95 5.57
CA LYS A 135 -3.31 19.36 4.53
C LYS A 135 -4.70 18.99 5.06
N LEU A 136 -5.06 19.52 6.22
CA LEU A 136 -6.42 19.42 6.74
C LEU A 136 -7.35 20.35 5.98
N GLY A 137 -8.38 19.75 5.38
CA GLY A 137 -9.27 20.44 4.43
C GLY A 137 -8.75 20.32 3.00
N GLY A 138 -9.63 19.89 2.09
CA GLY A 138 -9.34 19.58 0.68
C GLY A 138 -9.30 18.07 0.37
N GLN A 139 -9.32 17.70 -0.92
CA GLN A 139 -9.24 16.30 -1.40
C GLN A 139 -7.82 15.69 -1.27
N ASN A 140 -7.07 16.07 -0.23
CA ASN A 140 -5.71 15.54 0.00
C ASN A 140 -5.81 14.14 0.62
N LYS A 141 -5.44 13.12 -0.16
CA LYS A 141 -5.25 11.75 0.34
C LYS A 141 -3.76 11.44 0.45
N VAL A 142 -3.43 10.52 1.35
CA VAL A 142 -2.06 10.02 1.50
C VAL A 142 -1.77 9.21 0.24
N PRO A 143 -0.58 9.35 -0.38
CA PRO A 143 -0.21 8.49 -1.48
C PRO A 143 -0.28 7.02 -1.04
N ARG A 144 -1.12 6.24 -1.72
CA ARG A 144 -1.33 4.83 -1.38
C ARG A 144 -0.08 3.99 -1.65
N LEU A 145 0.67 4.37 -2.68
CA LEU A 145 1.87 3.70 -3.15
C LEU A 145 2.98 4.75 -3.32
N SER A 146 4.17 4.46 -2.79
CA SER A 146 5.34 5.33 -2.86
C SER A 146 6.60 4.55 -3.22
N ASN A 147 7.42 5.10 -4.12
CA ASN A 147 8.73 4.53 -4.46
C ASN A 147 9.82 4.88 -3.44
N ASP A 148 9.56 5.87 -2.58
CA ASP A 148 10.43 6.23 -1.47
C ASP A 148 9.72 6.01 -0.13
N ARG A 149 10.51 6.09 0.95
CA ARG A 149 10.03 5.87 2.31
C ARG A 149 9.60 7.14 3.03
N LYS A 150 9.55 8.31 2.38
CA LYS A 150 9.31 9.58 3.07
C LYS A 150 8.01 9.55 3.89
N TYR A 151 6.90 9.15 3.26
CA TYR A 151 5.61 9.07 3.94
C TYR A 151 5.57 7.97 5.00
N ALA A 152 6.15 6.80 4.70
CA ALA A 152 6.17 5.69 5.63
C ALA A 152 6.98 6.01 6.89
N THR A 153 8.17 6.61 6.74
CA THR A 153 9.02 7.02 7.87
C THR A 153 8.30 8.02 8.77
N GLU A 154 7.72 9.08 8.19
CA GLU A 154 6.99 10.09 8.96
C GLU A 154 5.78 9.51 9.73
N LEU A 155 5.04 8.59 9.11
CA LEU A 155 3.92 7.91 9.75
C LEU A 155 4.37 6.97 10.86
N LEU A 156 5.46 6.22 10.67
CA LEU A 156 6.03 5.34 11.70
C LEU A 156 6.49 6.17 12.91
N GLU A 157 7.20 7.27 12.69
CA GLU A 157 7.63 8.19 13.76
C GLU A 157 6.44 8.66 14.62
N LEU A 158 5.37 9.15 13.98
CA LEU A 158 4.15 9.57 14.68
C LEU A 158 3.47 8.41 15.41
N ASN A 159 3.41 7.22 14.80
CA ASN A 159 2.82 6.03 15.39
C ASN A 159 3.55 5.59 16.69
N HIS A 160 4.88 5.78 16.72
CA HIS A 160 5.71 5.52 17.90
C HIS A 160 5.56 6.59 18.99
N MET A 161 5.46 7.88 18.62
CA MET A 161 5.32 8.99 19.57
C MET A 161 4.01 8.92 20.36
N ASP A 162 2.90 8.49 19.75
CA ASP A 162 1.61 8.34 20.43
C ASP A 162 1.61 7.20 21.49
N ASN A 163 2.73 6.51 21.76
CA ASN A 163 2.87 5.63 22.93
C ASN A 163 3.30 6.39 24.20
N ALA A 164 3.79 7.64 24.08
CA ALA A 164 4.36 8.38 25.20
C ALA A 164 3.33 9.23 25.98
N ASP A 165 2.14 9.47 25.43
CA ASP A 165 1.16 10.41 25.99
C ASP A 165 0.06 9.75 26.86
N HIS A 166 0.19 8.47 27.23
CA HIS A 166 -0.77 7.77 28.11
C HIS A 166 -0.19 7.35 29.49
N THR A 167 0.94 7.94 29.90
CA THR A 167 1.46 7.79 31.26
C THR A 167 1.42 9.15 31.97
N ILE A 168 0.27 9.50 32.54
CA ILE A 168 0.14 10.46 33.65
C ILE A 168 -0.85 9.87 34.64
#